data_AF-A0A0S9DV77-F1
#
_entry.id   AF-A0A0S9DV77-F1
#
_cell.length_a   1.000
_cell.length_b   1.000
_cell.length_c   1.000
_cell.angle_alpha   90.00
_cell.angle_beta   90.00
_cell.angle_gamma   90.00
#
_symmetry.space_group_name_H-M   'P 1'
#
loop_
_entity.id
_entity.type
_entity.pdbx_description
1 polymer ?
#
loop_
_entity_poly.entity_id
_entity_poly.type
_entity_poly.pdbx_seq_one_letter_code
_entity_poly.pdbx_strand_id
1 'polypeptide(L)'
;MVIVSVCAFGVVLAILAHLVLLPLAKRRPILLRGAESYALGALVIVAVAFLSAWTLPALLLLVAQLVVALVWRPWVAIGLETEQVLAAVVKASTMVRAKRAPVDERTFVMGERSRLRVRQLVPRVQLVTIRVSASNATGLKKIALFRNVLRKTVQNYSLGRS
;
A
#
# COMPACT_ATOMS: atom_id res chain seq x y z
N MET A 1 21.92 18.40 -21.06
CA MET A 1 21.42 18.06 -19.72
C MET A 1 19.94 18.40 -19.52
N VAL A 2 19.51 19.64 -19.79
CA VAL A 2 18.11 20.08 -19.56
C VAL A 2 17.05 19.20 -20.25
N ILE A 3 17.25 18.82 -21.52
CA ILE A 3 16.29 18.00 -22.28
C ILE A 3 16.12 16.60 -21.64
N VAL A 4 17.22 15.96 -21.23
CA VAL A 4 17.19 14.64 -20.58
C VAL A 4 16.44 14.71 -19.24
N SER A 5 16.64 15.79 -18.49
CA SER A 5 15.94 16.04 -17.22
C SER A 5 14.44 16.26 -17.41
N VAL A 6 14.03 17.03 -18.43
CA VAL A 6 12.61 17.26 -18.74
C VAL A 6 11.92 15.98 -19.20
N CYS A 7 12.56 15.19 -20.06
CA CYS A 7 12.03 13.89 -20.50
C CYS A 7 11.87 12.92 -19.33
N ALA A 8 12.87 12.82 -18.44
CA ALA A 8 12.80 11.97 -17.26
C ALA A 8 11.65 12.37 -16.32
N PHE A 9 11.47 13.67 -16.09
CA PHE A 9 10.35 14.19 -15.29
C PHE A 9 8.98 13.90 -15.92
N GLY A 10 8.86 14.05 -17.24
CA GLY A 10 7.65 13.69 -17.98
C GLY A 10 7.28 12.21 -17.84
N VAL A 11 8.27 11.30 -17.90
CA VAL A 11 8.06 9.86 -17.68
C VAL A 11 7.59 9.58 -16.26
N VAL A 12 8.18 10.23 -15.26
CA VAL A 12 7.76 10.10 -13.84
C VAL A 12 6.29 10.51 -13.67
N LEU A 13 5.90 11.66 -14.23
CA LEU A 13 4.52 12.13 -14.20
C LEU A 13 3.56 11.18 -14.91
N ALA A 14 3.94 10.64 -16.08
CA ALA A 14 3.11 9.71 -16.83
C ALA A 14 2.87 8.40 -16.04
N ILE A 15 3.91 7.86 -15.39
CA ILE A 15 3.80 6.67 -14.54
C ILE A 15 2.90 6.96 -13.34
N LEU A 16 3.08 8.09 -12.67
CA LEU A 16 2.29 8.49 -11.51
C LEU A 16 0.82 8.72 -11.89
N ALA A 17 0.59 9.30 -13.07
CA ALA A 17 -0.74 9.46 -13.63
C ALA A 17 -1.41 8.12 -13.92
N HIS A 18 -0.69 7.16 -14.51
CA HIS A 18 -1.23 5.85 -14.83
C HIS A 18 -1.53 5.00 -13.60
N LEU A 19 -0.63 5.00 -12.61
CA LEU A 19 -0.76 4.14 -11.43
C LEU A 19 -1.71 4.71 -10.37
N VAL A 20 -1.86 6.04 -10.29
CA VAL A 20 -2.61 6.69 -9.21
C VAL A 20 -3.74 7.57 -9.70
N LEU A 21 -3.42 8.58 -10.51
CA LEU A 21 -4.40 9.60 -10.88
C LEU A 21 -5.53 9.00 -11.71
N LEU A 22 -5.24 8.15 -12.68
CA LEU A 22 -6.24 7.54 -13.56
C LEU A 22 -7.18 6.58 -12.82
N PRO A 23 -6.72 5.63 -11.98
CA PRO A 23 -7.63 4.80 -11.20
C PRO A 23 -8.48 5.61 -10.22
N LEU A 24 -7.90 6.62 -9.55
CA LEU A 24 -8.64 7.49 -8.64
C LEU A 24 -9.67 8.36 -9.38
N ALA A 25 -9.32 8.91 -10.55
CA ALA A 25 -10.24 9.63 -11.41
C ALA A 25 -11.40 8.74 -11.88
N LYS A 26 -11.13 7.45 -12.13
CA LYS A 26 -12.14 6.43 -12.40
C LYS A 26 -12.87 5.92 -11.15
N ARG A 27 -12.69 6.57 -10.00
CA ARG A 27 -13.33 6.23 -8.71
C ARG A 27 -13.03 4.80 -8.25
N ARG A 28 -11.83 4.30 -8.55
CA ARG A 28 -11.35 2.98 -8.12
C ARG A 28 -10.27 3.15 -7.05
N PRO A 29 -10.43 2.56 -5.87
CA PRO A 29 -9.40 2.55 -4.86
C PRO A 29 -8.24 1.67 -5.32
N ILE A 30 -7.05 2.02 -4.84
CA ILE A 30 -5.82 1.34 -5.22
C ILE A 30 -5.25 0.69 -3.97
N LEU A 31 -4.80 -0.56 -4.10
CA LEU A 31 -3.97 -1.21 -3.10
C LEU A 31 -2.60 -1.47 -3.71
N LEU A 32 -1.64 -0.66 -3.31
CA LEU A 32 -0.24 -0.78 -3.70
C LEU A 32 0.46 -1.73 -2.75
N ARG A 33 1.11 -2.76 -3.30
CA ARG A 33 1.87 -3.74 -2.53
C ARG A 33 3.32 -3.35 -2.43
N GLY A 34 3.86 -3.15 -1.23
CA GLY A 34 5.30 -3.14 -0.97
C GLY A 34 6.09 -2.42 -2.06
N ALA A 35 6.71 -3.16 -2.98
CA ALA A 35 7.43 -2.62 -4.14
C ALA A 35 6.65 -1.56 -4.94
N GLU A 36 5.35 -1.73 -5.18
CA GLU A 36 4.51 -0.75 -5.88
C GLU A 36 4.36 0.56 -5.09
N SER A 37 4.16 0.50 -3.77
CA SER A 37 4.08 1.70 -2.93
C SER A 37 5.44 2.40 -2.78
N TYR A 38 6.53 1.63 -2.84
CA TYR A 38 7.89 2.16 -2.81
C TYR A 38 8.30 2.82 -4.11
N ALA A 39 8.03 2.19 -5.25
CA ALA A 39 8.22 2.79 -6.55
C ALA A 39 7.49 4.15 -6.62
N LEU A 40 6.27 4.20 -6.09
CA LEU A 40 5.49 5.43 -6.07
C LEU A 40 6.09 6.52 -5.18
N GLY A 41 6.49 6.20 -3.96
CA GLY A 41 7.15 7.17 -3.10
C GLY A 41 8.52 7.60 -3.64
N ALA A 42 9.26 6.70 -4.29
CA ALA A 42 10.53 7.03 -4.93
C ALA A 42 10.32 7.98 -6.12
N LEU A 43 9.28 7.75 -6.94
CA LEU A 43 8.89 8.66 -8.03
C LEU A 43 8.52 10.04 -7.50
N VAL A 44 7.79 10.13 -6.37
CA VAL A 44 7.47 11.41 -5.71
C VAL A 44 8.74 12.10 -5.20
N ILE A 45 9.63 11.38 -4.52
CA ILE A 45 10.89 11.95 -4.01
C ILE A 45 11.76 12.46 -5.16
N VAL A 46 11.86 11.68 -6.26
CA VAL A 46 12.58 12.09 -7.47
C VAL A 46 11.94 13.35 -8.08
N ALA A 47 10.61 13.41 -8.19
CA ALA A 47 9.91 14.59 -8.70
C ALA A 47 10.19 15.85 -7.85
N VAL A 48 10.22 15.72 -6.51
CA VAL A 48 10.54 16.84 -5.59
C VAL A 48 12.02 17.22 -5.66
N ALA A 49 12.91 16.23 -5.82
CA ALA A 49 14.34 16.46 -5.98
C ALA A 49 14.66 17.19 -7.29
N PHE A 50 13.89 16.97 -8.35
CA PHE A 50 14.02 17.71 -9.61
C PHE A 50 13.57 19.18 -9.50
N LEU A 51 12.69 19.49 -8.55
CA LEU A 51 12.16 20.83 -8.33
C LEU A 51 12.97 21.65 -7.30
N SER A 52 13.98 21.07 -6.64
CA SER A 52 14.74 21.74 -5.58
C SER A 52 16.24 21.44 -5.65
N ALA A 53 17.09 22.36 -5.15
CA ALA A 53 18.54 22.14 -5.02
C ALA A 53 18.94 21.09 -3.95
N TRP A 54 17.96 20.34 -3.41
CA TRP A 54 18.08 19.48 -2.24
C TRP A 54 18.27 18.01 -2.63
N THR A 55 19.25 17.74 -3.49
CA THR A 55 19.57 16.40 -4.00
C THR A 55 20.06 15.44 -2.91
N LEU A 56 20.87 15.93 -1.96
CA LEU A 56 21.41 15.16 -0.83
C LEU A 56 20.30 14.69 0.15
N PRO A 57 19.39 15.57 0.61
CA PRO A 57 18.24 15.17 1.43
C PRO A 57 17.30 14.18 0.71
N ALA A 58 17.09 14.36 -0.60
CA ALA A 58 16.29 13.41 -1.39
C ALA A 58 16.92 12.02 -1.47
N LEU A 59 18.25 11.93 -1.62
CA LEU A 59 18.98 10.66 -1.60
C LEU A 59 18.81 9.94 -0.25
N LEU A 60 18.93 10.65 0.86
CA LEU A 60 18.74 10.09 2.21
C LEU A 60 17.31 9.56 2.40
N LEU A 61 16.31 10.28 1.89
CA LEU A 61 14.92 9.83 1.92
C LEU A 61 14.69 8.56 1.09
N LEU A 62 15.31 8.44 -0.08
CA LEU A 62 15.25 7.22 -0.91
C LEU A 62 15.87 6.02 -0.17
N VAL A 63 17.02 6.20 0.48
CA VAL A 63 17.67 5.14 1.25
C VAL A 63 16.82 4.72 2.45
N ALA A 64 16.29 5.70 3.21
CA ALA A 64 15.40 5.43 4.33
C ALA A 64 14.13 4.66 3.88
N GLN A 65 13.57 5.05 2.72
CA GLN A 65 12.43 4.38 2.13
C GLN A 65 12.75 2.93 1.75
N LEU A 66 13.94 2.66 1.20
CA LEU A 66 14.40 1.30 0.86
C LEU A 66 14.55 0.42 2.11
N VAL A 67 15.06 0.97 3.22
CA VAL A 67 15.19 0.22 4.48
C VAL A 67 13.82 -0.16 5.04
N VAL A 68 12.89 0.80 5.07
CA VAL A 68 11.50 0.53 5.49
C VAL A 68 10.85 -0.49 4.53
N ALA A 69 11.22 -0.46 3.24
CA ALA A 69 10.77 -1.43 2.23
C ALA A 69 11.13 -2.86 2.53
N LEU A 70 12.40 -3.11 2.81
CA LEU A 70 12.90 -4.44 3.04
C LEU A 70 12.31 -5.04 4.32
N VAL A 71 12.15 -4.24 5.37
CA VAL A 71 11.77 -4.74 6.69
C VAL A 71 10.25 -4.86 6.87
N TRP A 72 9.45 -3.89 6.40
CA TRP A 72 8.02 -3.81 6.76
C TRP A 72 7.06 -4.25 5.66
N ARG A 73 7.47 -4.20 4.38
CA ARG A 73 6.62 -4.51 3.20
C ARG A 73 5.14 -4.08 3.36
N PRO A 74 4.87 -2.82 3.76
CA PRO A 74 3.55 -2.31 3.98
C PRO A 74 2.80 -2.22 2.66
N TRP A 75 1.48 -2.25 2.78
CA TRP A 75 0.57 -2.02 1.68
C TRP A 75 -0.09 -0.68 1.89
N VAL A 76 -0.29 0.06 0.82
CA VAL A 76 -0.92 1.38 0.87
C VAL A 76 -2.25 1.28 0.15
N ALA A 77 -3.34 1.43 0.91
CA ALA A 77 -4.69 1.57 0.38
C ALA A 77 -4.97 3.07 0.18
N ILE A 78 -5.29 3.45 -1.05
CA ILE A 78 -5.57 4.83 -1.45
C ILE A 78 -7.01 4.92 -1.95
N GLY A 79 -7.73 5.94 -1.50
CA GLY A 79 -9.13 6.20 -1.84
C GLY A 79 -10.14 5.67 -0.82
N LEU A 80 -9.72 4.88 0.18
CA LEU A 80 -10.62 4.27 1.16
C LEU A 80 -10.49 4.85 2.57
N GLU A 81 -11.62 5.01 3.23
CA GLU A 81 -11.69 5.33 4.65
C GLU A 81 -11.30 4.11 5.51
N THR A 82 -10.88 4.36 6.75
CA THR A 82 -10.37 3.30 7.63
C THR A 82 -11.42 2.19 7.82
N GLU A 83 -12.68 2.55 8.02
CA GLU A 83 -13.79 1.61 8.17
C GLU A 83 -13.98 0.70 6.94
N GLN A 84 -13.85 1.27 5.74
CA GLN A 84 -13.96 0.52 4.49
C GLN A 84 -12.82 -0.49 4.34
N VAL A 85 -11.60 -0.11 4.74
CA VAL A 85 -10.46 -1.03 4.75
C VAL A 85 -10.65 -2.13 5.79
N LEU A 86 -11.15 -1.80 6.98
CA LEU A 86 -11.46 -2.80 8.01
C LEU A 86 -12.55 -3.78 7.52
N ALA A 87 -13.61 -3.28 6.90
CA ALA A 87 -14.66 -4.09 6.29
C ALA A 87 -14.10 -5.00 5.17
N ALA A 88 -13.20 -4.48 4.33
CA ALA A 88 -12.52 -5.28 3.31
C ALA A 88 -11.64 -6.39 3.92
N VAL A 89 -10.95 -6.11 5.04
CA VAL A 89 -10.19 -7.11 5.80
C VAL A 89 -11.10 -8.21 6.34
N VAL A 90 -12.23 -7.85 6.93
CA VAL A 90 -13.22 -8.83 7.42
C VAL A 90 -13.75 -9.68 6.27
N LYS A 91 -14.19 -9.07 5.16
CA LYS A 91 -14.71 -9.78 3.99
C LYS A 91 -13.67 -10.70 3.34
N ALA A 92 -12.42 -10.26 3.23
CA ALA A 92 -11.34 -11.10 2.70
C ALA A 92 -11.03 -12.27 3.64
N SER A 93 -11.06 -12.05 4.95
CA SER A 93 -10.79 -13.10 5.93
C SER A 93 -11.85 -14.21 5.92
N THR A 94 -13.13 -13.85 5.75
CA THR A 94 -14.24 -14.80 5.67
C THR A 94 -14.18 -15.62 4.38
N MET A 95 -13.91 -14.98 3.23
CA MET A 95 -13.74 -15.68 1.94
C MET A 95 -12.65 -16.76 1.98
N VAL A 96 -11.56 -16.50 2.71
CA VAL A 96 -10.40 -17.41 2.78
C VAL A 96 -10.49 -18.34 3.99
N ARG A 97 -11.59 -18.28 4.75
CA ARG A 97 -11.82 -19.01 6.01
C ARG A 97 -10.63 -18.88 6.97
N ALA A 98 -10.00 -17.71 7.03
CA ALA A 98 -8.89 -17.45 7.94
C ALA A 98 -9.44 -17.17 9.34
N LYS A 99 -8.91 -17.85 10.37
CA LYS A 99 -9.23 -17.50 11.76
C LYS A 99 -8.80 -16.05 11.99
N ARG A 100 -9.72 -15.22 12.49
CA ARG A 100 -9.46 -13.83 12.87
C ARG A 100 -9.84 -13.64 14.33
N ALA A 101 -9.01 -12.95 15.08
CA ALA A 101 -9.34 -12.45 16.40
C ALA A 101 -9.03 -10.95 16.44
N PRO A 102 -10.00 -10.07 16.71
CA PRO A 102 -9.70 -8.66 16.94
C PRO A 102 -8.89 -8.53 18.24
N VAL A 103 -7.76 -7.83 18.17
CA VAL A 103 -6.97 -7.46 19.36
C VAL A 103 -7.31 -6.04 19.80
N ASP A 104 -7.60 -5.18 18.81
CA ASP A 104 -7.89 -3.76 18.95
C ASP A 104 -8.70 -3.33 17.71
N GLU A 105 -9.30 -2.13 17.70
CA GLU A 105 -10.15 -1.63 16.61
C GLU A 105 -9.47 -1.68 15.23
N ARG A 106 -8.14 -1.54 15.22
CA ARG A 106 -7.32 -1.47 14.00
C ARG A 106 -6.31 -2.61 13.86
N THR A 107 -6.37 -3.61 14.75
CA THR A 107 -5.39 -4.71 14.80
C THR A 107 -6.08 -6.07 14.90
N PHE A 108 -5.72 -6.97 13.99
CA PHE A 108 -6.25 -8.33 13.94
C PHE A 108 -5.13 -9.35 14.05
N VAL A 109 -5.34 -10.39 14.85
CA VAL A 109 -4.56 -11.62 14.77
C VAL A 109 -5.22 -12.52 13.73
N MET A 110 -4.41 -12.98 12.79
CA MET A 110 -4.78 -13.81 11.65
C MET A 110 -4.08 -15.16 11.77
N GLY A 111 -4.85 -16.25 11.84
CA GLY A 111 -4.31 -17.59 12.10
C GLY A 111 -3.66 -17.70 13.47
N GLU A 112 -2.59 -18.49 13.57
CA GLU A 112 -1.96 -18.78 14.88
C GLU A 112 -0.96 -17.71 15.33
N ARG A 113 -0.28 -17.00 14.41
CA ARG A 113 0.76 -16.02 14.79
C ARG A 113 1.00 -14.88 13.78
N SER A 114 0.02 -14.54 12.94
CA SER A 114 0.15 -13.35 12.07
C SER A 114 -0.62 -12.17 12.64
N ARG A 115 -0.05 -10.97 12.56
CA ARG A 115 -0.71 -9.73 12.99
C ARG A 115 -0.90 -8.82 11.78
N LEU A 116 -2.16 -8.44 11.53
CA LEU A 116 -2.54 -7.41 10.58
C LEU A 116 -2.84 -6.13 11.33
N ARG A 117 -2.25 -5.01 10.91
CA ARG A 117 -2.52 -3.70 11.48
C ARG A 117 -2.83 -2.70 10.37
N VAL A 118 -3.91 -1.94 10.56
CA VAL A 118 -4.32 -0.83 9.70
C VAL A 118 -3.98 0.47 10.42
N ARG A 119 -3.29 1.39 9.74
CA ARG A 119 -2.98 2.72 10.28
C ARG A 119 -3.42 3.77 9.27
N GLN A 120 -4.09 4.81 9.74
CA GLN A 120 -4.39 5.98 8.93
C GLN A 120 -3.14 6.84 8.81
N LEU A 121 -2.76 7.20 7.58
CA LEU A 121 -1.70 8.17 7.33
C LEU A 121 -2.29 9.55 7.15
N VAL A 122 -3.22 9.68 6.20
CA VAL A 122 -4.00 10.88 5.91
C VAL A 122 -5.43 10.46 5.53
N PRO A 123 -6.41 11.36 5.44
CA PRO A 123 -7.75 11.01 4.98
C PRO A 123 -7.69 10.22 3.67
N ARG A 124 -8.41 9.10 3.62
CA ARG A 124 -8.46 8.17 2.48
C ARG A 124 -7.14 7.52 2.07
N VAL A 125 -6.11 7.56 2.92
CA VAL A 125 -4.85 6.82 2.72
C VAL A 125 -4.52 6.00 3.98
N GLN A 126 -4.55 4.68 3.82
CA GLN A 126 -4.36 3.74 4.91
C GLN A 126 -3.13 2.87 4.65
N LEU A 127 -2.30 2.70 5.66
CA LEU A 127 -1.18 1.77 5.69
C LEU A 127 -1.66 0.44 6.29
N VAL A 128 -1.58 -0.64 5.52
CA VAL A 128 -1.89 -2.00 5.97
C VAL A 128 -0.59 -2.79 6.09
N THR A 129 -0.30 -3.29 7.29
CA THR A 129 0.91 -4.10 7.55
C THR A 129 0.52 -5.49 8.00
N ILE A 130 1.22 -6.51 7.49
CA ILE A 130 0.98 -7.91 7.87
C ILE A 130 2.31 -8.52 8.30
N ARG A 131 2.53 -8.61 9.61
CA ARG A 131 3.69 -9.30 10.18
C ARG A 131 3.35 -10.77 10.39
N VAL A 132 4.18 -11.66 9.87
CA VAL A 132 4.04 -13.12 10.00
C VAL A 132 5.10 -13.59 10.99
N SER A 133 4.70 -14.03 12.17
CA SER A 133 5.61 -14.41 13.25
C SER A 133 5.59 -15.93 13.41
N ALA A 134 6.29 -16.65 12.52
CA ALA A 134 6.29 -18.11 12.42
C ALA A 134 4.94 -18.73 12.02
N SER A 135 4.89 -19.28 10.80
CA SER A 135 3.75 -20.03 10.29
C SER A 135 4.27 -21.24 9.53
N ASN A 136 3.65 -22.39 9.75
CA ASN A 136 3.89 -23.60 8.94
C ASN A 136 3.58 -23.29 7.45
N ALA A 137 4.12 -24.08 6.53
CA ALA A 137 4.00 -23.86 5.07
C ALA A 137 2.55 -23.66 4.59
N THR A 138 1.59 -24.33 5.23
CA THR A 138 0.15 -24.20 4.96
C THR A 138 -0.41 -22.83 5.37
N GLY A 139 -0.03 -22.31 6.53
CA GLY A 139 -0.45 -20.98 6.98
C GLY A 139 0.13 -19.86 6.13
N LEU A 140 1.37 -20.02 5.62
CA LEU A 140 1.99 -19.08 4.68
C LEU A 140 1.20 -18.99 3.36
N LYS A 141 0.79 -20.13 2.79
CA LYS A 141 -0.08 -20.17 1.60
C LYS A 141 -1.42 -19.49 1.86
N LYS A 142 -2.03 -19.72 3.03
CA LYS A 142 -3.31 -19.12 3.40
C LYS A 142 -3.22 -17.59 3.57
N ILE A 143 -2.12 -17.09 4.13
CA ILE A 143 -1.84 -15.65 4.23
C ILE A 143 -1.59 -15.05 2.86
N ALA A 144 -0.87 -15.74 1.96
CA ALA A 144 -0.68 -15.29 0.58
C ALA A 144 -2.00 -15.21 -0.20
N LEU A 145 -2.88 -16.20 -0.01
CA LEU A 145 -4.22 -16.19 -0.59
C LEU A 145 -5.06 -15.04 -0.01
N PHE A 146 -5.05 -14.86 1.31
CA PHE A 146 -5.72 -13.73 1.97
C PHE A 146 -5.25 -12.38 1.42
N ARG A 147 -3.93 -12.23 1.25
CA ARG A 147 -3.31 -11.06 0.63
C ARG A 147 -3.86 -10.80 -0.79
N ASN A 148 -4.02 -11.84 -1.61
CA ASN A 148 -4.60 -11.71 -2.95
C ASN A 148 -6.09 -11.33 -2.91
N VAL A 149 -6.87 -11.97 -2.06
CA VAL A 149 -8.30 -11.67 -1.90
C VAL A 149 -8.48 -10.25 -1.40
N LEU A 150 -7.76 -9.83 -0.35
CA LEU A 150 -7.82 -8.47 0.20
C LEU A 150 -7.54 -7.41 -0.87
N ARG A 151 -6.54 -7.64 -1.75
CA ARG A 151 -6.26 -6.74 -2.87
C ARG A 151 -7.48 -6.58 -3.77
N LYS A 152 -8.06 -7.71 -4.21
CA LYS A 152 -9.24 -7.69 -5.09
C LYS A 152 -10.45 -7.08 -4.39
N THR A 153 -10.66 -7.39 -3.11
CA THR A 153 -11.75 -6.82 -2.32
C THR A 153 -11.62 -5.31 -2.24
N VAL A 154 -10.44 -4.80 -1.91
CA VAL A 154 -10.16 -3.35 -1.88
C VAL A 154 -10.40 -2.73 -3.25
N GLN A 155 -9.81 -3.27 -4.33
CA GLN A 155 -9.94 -2.72 -5.69
C GLN A 155 -11.37 -2.75 -6.25
N ASN A 156 -12.23 -3.64 -5.73
CA ASN A 156 -13.64 -3.73 -6.11
C ASN A 156 -14.55 -2.83 -5.26
N TYR A 157 -14.04 -2.10 -4.26
CA TYR A 157 -14.84 -1.06 -3.62
C TYR A 157 -15.12 0.05 -4.62
N SER A 158 -16.39 0.40 -4.79
CA SER A 158 -16.83 1.58 -5.54
C SER A 158 -16.62 2.81 -4.66
N LEU A 159 -15.92 3.85 -5.14
CA LEU A 159 -15.79 5.13 -4.43
C LEU A 159 -17.05 6.03 -4.54
N GLY A 160 -18.26 5.47 -4.62
CA GLY A 160 -19.52 6.23 -4.58
C GLY A 160 -20.69 5.38 -4.08
N ARG A 161 -21.67 5.88 -3.32
CA ARG A 161 -21.95 7.22 -2.75
C ARG A 161 -22.01 7.08 -1.22
N SER A 162 -21.36 7.97 -0.46
CA SER A 162 -21.84 8.39 0.86
C SER A 162 -22.80 9.54 0.64
#